data_AF-A0A914U9U6-F1
#
_entry.id   AF-A0A914U9U6-F1
#
_cell.length_a   1.000
_cell.length_b   1.000
_cell.length_c   1.000
_cell.angle_alpha   90.00
_cell.angle_beta   90.00
_cell.angle_gamma   90.00
#
_symmetry.space_group_name_H-M   'P 1'
#
loop_
_entity.id
_entity.type
_entity.pdbx_description
1 polymer ?
#
loop_
_entity_poly.entity_id
_entity_poly.type
_entity_poly.pdbx_seq_one_letter_code
_entity_poly.pdbx_strand_id
1 'polypeptide(L)'
;MTSDRGLCGGVHSSIAKEAKRLLVECPAGVEYKIVCIGDKSKAVMQRLYPQHLLFTGNDIGRQPPTFEDASIAANEILSCGYEFDEGHIIFNKFKTVVSYATSKLPVMSLEHVKSN
;
A
#
# COMPACT_ATOMS: atom_id res chain seq x y z
N MET A 1 3.07 -1.55 0.02
CA MET A 1 4.06 -1.56 1.12
C MET A 1 5.47 -1.61 0.57
N THR A 2 6.34 -0.74 1.06
CA THR A 2 7.77 -0.65 0.75
C THR A 2 8.55 -0.35 2.03
N SER A 3 9.87 -0.16 1.94
CA SER A 3 10.70 0.34 3.04
C SER A 3 11.25 1.73 2.71
N ASP A 4 11.91 2.35 3.68
CA ASP A 4 12.62 3.62 3.47
C ASP A 4 14.01 3.41 2.85
N ARG A 5 14.55 2.20 3.02
CA ARG A 5 15.88 1.81 2.53
C ARG A 5 15.86 1.42 1.06
N GLY A 6 16.89 1.84 0.34
CA GLY A 6 17.13 1.48 -1.06
C GLY A 6 18.02 0.25 -1.21
N LEU A 7 18.68 0.13 -2.37
CA LEU A 7 19.66 -0.92 -2.71
C LEU A 7 19.11 -2.36 -2.67
N CYS A 8 17.84 -2.52 -3.03
CA CYS A 8 17.13 -3.80 -3.05
C CYS A 8 16.75 -4.26 -4.47
N GLY A 9 17.38 -3.70 -5.51
CA GLY A 9 17.03 -3.98 -6.90
C GLY A 9 15.59 -3.57 -7.24
N GLY A 10 14.82 -4.50 -7.84
CA GLY A 10 13.48 -4.24 -8.38
C GLY A 10 12.33 -4.19 -7.36
N VAL A 11 12.59 -4.45 -6.07
CA VAL A 11 11.56 -4.65 -5.03
C VAL A 11 10.56 -3.50 -4.93
N HIS A 12 11.03 -2.26 -4.91
CA HIS A 12 10.13 -1.08 -4.78
C HIS A 12 9.46 -0.73 -6.10
N SER A 13 10.18 -0.92 -7.21
CA SER A 13 9.67 -0.61 -8.55
C SER A 13 8.53 -1.54 -8.96
N SER A 14 8.56 -2.81 -8.55
CA SER A 14 7.47 -3.75 -8.84
C SER A 14 6.16 -3.35 -8.16
N ILE A 15 6.22 -2.93 -6.89
CA ILE A 15 5.06 -2.40 -6.15
C ILE A 15 4.51 -1.14 -6.82
N ALA A 16 5.38 -0.19 -7.18
CA ALA A 16 4.94 1.05 -7.82
C ALA A 16 4.32 0.81 -9.21
N LYS A 17 4.84 -0.14 -9.98
CA LYS A 17 4.26 -0.55 -11.27
C LYS A 17 2.87 -1.15 -11.10
N GLU A 18 2.69 -2.03 -10.13
CA GLU A 18 1.38 -2.65 -9.85
C GLU A 18 0.37 -1.61 -9.36
N ALA A 19 0.76 -0.72 -8.43
CA ALA A 19 -0.10 0.37 -7.96
C ALA A 19 -0.54 1.28 -9.12
N LYS A 20 0.40 1.64 -10.00
CA LYS A 20 0.11 2.39 -11.23
C LYS A 20 -0.88 1.65 -12.12
N ARG A 21 -0.72 0.33 -12.30
CA ARG A 21 -1.62 -0.47 -13.13
C ARG A 21 -3.05 -0.39 -12.58
N LEU A 22 -3.24 -0.56 -11.27
CA LEU A 22 -4.56 -0.46 -10.64
C LEU A 22 -5.21 0.92 -10.80
N LEU A 23 -4.43 2.00 -10.67
CA LEU A 23 -4.96 3.35 -10.90
C LEU A 23 -5.41 3.57 -12.35
N VAL A 24 -4.69 3.01 -13.32
CA VAL A 24 -5.03 3.15 -14.75
C VAL A 24 -6.21 2.26 -15.13
N GLU A 25 -6.29 1.06 -14.55
CA GLU A 25 -7.39 0.10 -14.75
C GLU A 25 -8.60 0.38 -13.84
N CYS A 26 -8.62 1.53 -13.16
CA CYS A 26 -9.70 1.90 -12.25
C CYS A 26 -11.04 1.97 -13.01
N PRO A 27 -12.09 1.24 -12.58
CA PRO A 27 -13.39 1.28 -13.21
C PRO A 27 -14.01 2.69 -13.19
N ALA A 28 -14.83 2.99 -14.19
CA ALA A 28 -15.56 4.25 -14.23
C ALA A 28 -16.49 4.37 -13.00
N GLY A 29 -16.47 5.54 -12.36
CA GLY A 29 -17.28 5.80 -11.16
C GLY A 29 -16.66 5.31 -9.85
N VAL A 30 -15.48 4.66 -9.89
CA VAL A 30 -14.72 4.27 -8.70
C VAL A 30 -13.59 5.28 -8.46
N GLU A 31 -13.42 5.71 -7.21
CA GLU A 31 -12.29 6.54 -6.80
C GLU A 31 -11.30 5.71 -5.97
N TYR A 32 -10.05 5.63 -6.43
CA TYR A 32 -8.97 5.03 -5.66
C TYR A 32 -8.17 6.08 -4.90
N LYS A 33 -7.95 5.77 -3.62
CA LYS A 33 -7.00 6.46 -2.77
C LYS A 33 -5.85 5.55 -2.39
N ILE A 34 -4.70 6.15 -2.11
CA ILE A 34 -3.43 5.48 -1.85
C ILE A 34 -2.93 5.88 -0.48
N VAL A 35 -2.58 4.86 0.30
CA VAL A 35 -1.77 4.98 1.52
C VAL A 35 -0.40 4.40 1.24
N CYS A 36 0.64 5.22 1.41
CA CYS A 36 2.02 4.77 1.20
C CYS A 36 2.68 4.40 2.53
N ILE A 37 3.07 3.14 2.67
CA ILE A 37 3.89 2.67 3.80
C ILE A 37 5.33 2.49 3.30
N GLY A 38 6.23 3.31 3.83
CA GLY A 38 7.64 3.45 3.43
C GLY A 38 7.89 4.53 2.38
N ASP A 39 8.99 5.26 2.54
CA ASP A 39 9.35 6.45 1.74
C ASP A 39 9.56 6.14 0.25
N LYS A 40 9.93 4.90 -0.09
CA LYS A 40 10.17 4.53 -1.50
C LYS A 40 8.89 4.50 -2.32
N SER A 41 7.78 4.02 -1.76
CA SER A 41 6.47 4.11 -2.42
C SER A 41 5.97 5.56 -2.51
N LYS A 42 6.13 6.32 -1.42
CA LYS A 42 5.77 7.74 -1.36
C LYS A 42 6.46 8.55 -2.45
N ALA A 43 7.77 8.41 -2.61
CA ALA A 43 8.54 9.19 -3.59
C ALA A 43 8.02 9.02 -5.03
N VAL A 44 7.56 7.83 -5.40
CA VAL A 44 7.02 7.56 -6.73
C VAL A 44 5.58 8.03 -6.84
N MET A 45 4.73 7.67 -5.87
CA MET A 45 3.29 7.97 -5.92
C MET A 45 3.01 9.47 -5.78
N GLN A 46 3.71 10.17 -4.88
CA GLN A 46 3.56 11.61 -4.69
C GLN A 46 3.93 12.39 -5.95
N ARG A 47 4.89 11.91 -6.75
CA ARG A 47 5.29 12.55 -8.01
C ARG A 47 4.27 12.32 -9.13
N LEU A 48 3.73 11.12 -9.23
CA LEU A 48 2.89 10.71 -10.38
C LEU A 48 1.40 10.91 -10.13
N TYR A 49 0.95 10.74 -8.89
CA TYR A 49 -0.45 10.66 -8.50
C TYR A 49 -0.72 11.38 -7.16
N PRO A 50 -0.29 12.66 -6.99
CA PRO A 50 -0.42 13.38 -5.73
C PRO A 50 -1.89 13.47 -5.25
N GLN A 51 -2.85 13.62 -6.17
CA GLN A 51 -4.27 13.74 -5.82
C GLN A 51 -4.91 12.46 -5.26
N HIS A 52 -4.25 11.31 -5.44
CA HIS A 52 -4.73 10.03 -4.92
C HIS A 52 -4.16 9.73 -3.53
N LEU A 53 -3.19 10.50 -3.03
CA LEU A 53 -2.50 10.20 -1.79
C LEU A 53 -3.31 10.69 -0.58
N LEU A 54 -3.67 9.79 0.34
CA LEU A 54 -4.31 10.15 1.62
C LEU A 54 -3.25 10.52 2.67
N PHE A 55 -2.37 9.58 2.97
CA PHE A 55 -1.28 9.79 3.91
C PHE A 55 -0.12 8.82 3.67
N THR A 56 0.98 9.07 4.39
CA THR A 56 2.22 8.30 4.26
C THR A 56 2.77 7.92 5.62
N GLY A 57 3.09 6.65 5.83
CA GLY A 57 3.86 6.17 6.97
C GLY A 57 5.33 5.98 6.59
N ASN A 58 6.25 6.36 7.47
CA ASN A 58 7.70 6.22 7.31
C ASN A 58 8.29 5.45 8.50
N ASP A 59 9.62 5.43 8.60
CA ASP A 59 10.43 4.67 9.55
C ASP A 59 10.36 3.14 9.38
N ILE A 60 9.98 2.69 8.18
CA ILE A 60 9.79 1.27 7.85
C ILE A 60 11.08 0.66 7.30
N GLY A 61 11.57 -0.40 7.96
CA GLY A 61 12.76 -1.15 7.54
C GLY A 61 14.09 -0.67 8.15
N ARG A 62 14.03 0.23 9.15
CA ARG A 62 15.17 0.51 10.05
C ARG A 62 15.30 -0.55 11.14
N GLN A 63 14.19 -0.85 11.81
CA GLN A 63 14.00 -2.00 12.68
C GLN A 63 13.10 -3.04 12.01
N PRO A 64 13.12 -4.30 12.46
CA PRO A 64 12.12 -5.29 12.04
C PRO A 64 10.70 -4.78 12.37
N PRO A 65 9.74 -4.81 11.42
CA PRO A 65 8.39 -4.35 11.68
C PRO A 65 7.70 -5.25 12.72
N THR A 66 6.96 -4.63 13.61
CA THR A 66 6.22 -5.26 14.70
C THR A 66 4.70 -5.17 14.46
N PHE A 67 3.95 -5.87 15.31
CA PHE A 67 2.48 -5.76 15.28
C PHE A 67 2.00 -4.36 15.70
N GLU A 68 2.76 -3.67 16.56
CA GLU A 68 2.47 -2.30 16.97
C GLU A 68 2.52 -1.34 15.78
N ASP A 69 3.55 -1.44 14.93
CA ASP A 69 3.66 -0.64 13.70
C ASP A 69 2.44 -0.85 12.77
N ALA A 70 2.02 -2.11 12.61
CA ALA A 70 0.85 -2.45 11.82
C ALA A 70 -0.44 -1.89 12.43
N SER A 71 -0.56 -1.92 13.76
CA SER A 71 -1.73 -1.40 14.49
C SER A 71 -1.83 0.12 14.37
N ILE A 72 -0.71 0.83 14.46
CA ILE A 72 -0.66 2.28 14.23
C ILE A 72 -1.11 2.60 12.81
N ALA A 73 -0.55 1.93 11.80
CA ALA A 73 -0.94 2.15 10.41
C ALA A 73 -2.43 1.85 10.17
N ALA A 74 -2.96 0.76 10.72
CA ALA A 74 -4.37 0.42 10.62
C ALA A 74 -5.28 1.45 11.30
N ASN A 75 -4.91 1.91 12.49
CA ASN A 75 -5.66 2.95 13.21
C ASN A 75 -5.69 4.27 12.43
N GLU A 76 -4.59 4.67 11.81
CA GLU A 76 -4.56 5.86 10.95
C GLU A 76 -5.45 5.71 9.70
N ILE A 77 -5.51 4.52 9.10
CA ILE A 77 -6.46 4.26 8.00
C ILE A 77 -7.90 4.45 8.49
N LEU A 78 -8.23 3.94 9.68
CA LEU A 78 -9.58 4.03 10.24
C LEU A 78 -9.92 5.45 10.72
N SER A 79 -8.94 6.23 11.17
CA SER A 79 -9.14 7.59 11.71
C SER A 79 -9.07 8.69 10.66
N CYS A 80 -8.60 8.41 9.43
CA CYS A 80 -8.41 9.42 8.40
C CYS A 80 -9.71 10.04 7.85
N GLY A 81 -10.88 9.52 8.25
CA GLY A 81 -12.19 10.03 7.85
C GLY A 81 -12.57 9.73 6.39
N TYR A 82 -11.76 8.93 5.69
CA TYR A 82 -12.09 8.43 4.35
C TYR A 82 -12.79 7.08 4.46
N GLU A 83 -14.04 7.03 4.04
CA GLU A 83 -14.80 5.78 3.95
C GLU A 83 -14.45 5.04 2.65
N PHE A 84 -14.24 3.73 2.77
CA PHE A 84 -13.94 2.86 1.64
C PHE A 84 -14.71 1.55 1.77
N ASP A 85 -15.14 1.00 0.64
CA ASP A 85 -15.83 -0.30 0.60
C ASP A 85 -14.84 -1.46 0.52
N GLU A 86 -13.86 -1.32 -0.39
CA GLU A 86 -12.85 -2.32 -0.70
C GLU A 86 -11.46 -1.66 -0.80
N GLY A 87 -10.46 -2.36 -0.29
CA GLY A 87 -9.07 -1.98 -0.36
C GLY A 87 -8.18 -3.14 -0.78
N HIS A 88 -6.96 -2.81 -1.22
CA HIS A 88 -5.95 -3.80 -1.61
C HIS A 88 -4.61 -3.45 -0.99
N ILE A 89 -4.00 -4.40 -0.27
CA ILE A 89 -2.62 -4.28 0.18
C ILE A 89 -1.71 -4.88 -0.89
N ILE A 90 -0.87 -4.04 -1.50
CA ILE A 90 0.14 -4.47 -2.48
C ILE A 90 1.47 -4.70 -1.75
N PHE A 91 2.00 -5.90 -1.84
CA PHE A 91 3.25 -6.30 -1.17
C PHE A 91 4.02 -7.32 -2.00
N ASN A 92 5.30 -7.52 -1.65
CA ASN A 92 6.11 -8.56 -2.27
C ASN A 92 6.08 -9.81 -1.39
N LYS A 93 5.44 -10.87 -1.89
CA LYS A 93 5.43 -12.19 -1.25
C LYS A 93 6.77 -12.87 -1.52
N PHE A 94 7.50 -13.19 -0.45
CA PHE A 94 8.72 -13.98 -0.53
C PHE A 94 8.43 -15.36 -1.14
N LYS A 95 9.27 -15.78 -2.09
CA LYS A 95 9.22 -17.13 -2.68
C LYS A 95 10.49 -17.90 -2.34
N THR A 96 11.64 -17.34 -2.70
CA THR A 96 12.97 -17.90 -2.42
C THR A 96 13.96 -16.78 -2.17
N VAL A 97 15.19 -17.11 -1.76
CA VAL A 97 16.26 -16.13 -1.55
C VAL A 97 16.53 -15.27 -2.79
N VAL A 98 16.29 -15.81 -3.98
CA VAL A 98 16.51 -15.12 -5.26
C VAL A 98 15.24 -14.58 -5.90
N SER A 99 14.05 -14.85 -5.34
CA SER A 99 12.78 -14.49 -5.98
C SER A 99 11.66 -14.09 -5.02
N TYR A 100 10.85 -13.15 -5.50
CA TYR A 100 9.65 -12.66 -4.86
C TYR A 100 8.58 -12.42 -5.92
N ALA A 101 7.32 -12.38 -5.51
CA ALA A 101 6.22 -12.00 -6.38
C ALA A 101 5.43 -10.85 -5.77
N THR A 102 5.20 -9.81 -6.56
CA THR A 102 4.24 -8.77 -6.19
C THR A 102 2.85 -9.38 -6.17
N SER A 103 2.16 -9.24 -5.05
CA SER A 103 0.85 -9.82 -4.77
C SER A 103 -0.04 -8.77 -4.13
N LYS A 104 -1.35 -9.00 -4.25
CA LYS A 104 -2.40 -8.15 -3.68
C LYS A 104 -3.17 -8.97 -2.65
N LEU A 105 -3.43 -8.38 -1.50
CA LEU A 105 -4.33 -8.94 -0.49
C LEU A 105 -5.58 -8.06 -0.43
N PRO A 106 -6.78 -8.57 -0.74
CA PRO A 106 -8.01 -7.80 -0.60
C PRO A 106 -8.31 -7.55 0.89
N VAL A 107 -8.79 -6.35 1.19
CA VAL A 107 -9.23 -5.92 2.51
C VAL A 107 -10.63 -5.33 2.32
N MET A 108 -11.61 -5.88 3.01
CA MET A 108 -12.99 -5.40 2.96
C MET A 108 -13.29 -4.56 4.19
N SER A 109 -14.12 -3.54 4.03
CA SER A 109 -14.60 -2.77 5.18
C SER A 109 -15.54 -3.62 6.04
N LEU A 110 -15.62 -3.27 7.32
CA LEU A 110 -16.41 -3.99 8.31
C LEU A 110 -17.92 -3.97 7.98
N GLU A 111 -18.38 -2.91 7.32
CA GLU A 111 -19.76 -2.77 6.86
C GLU A 111 -20.05 -3.74 5.72
N HIS A 112 -19.16 -3.80 4.72
CA HIS A 112 -19.30 -4.69 3.57
C HIS A 112 -19.24 -6.18 3.94
N VAL A 113 -18.48 -6.53 4.98
CA VAL A 113 -18.44 -7.91 5.50
C VAL A 113 -19.75 -8.31 6.19
N LYS A 114 -20.46 -7.37 6.83
CA LYS A 114 -21.73 -7.65 7.52
C LYS A 114 -22.93 -7.72 6.57
N SER A 115 -22.82 -7.12 5.39
CA SER A 115 -23.87 -7.10 4.37
C SER A 115 -23.86 -8.31 3.42
N ASN A 116 -22.85 -9.18 3.54
CA ASN A 116 -22.76 -10.48 2.86
C ASN A 116 -23.17 -11.63 3.80
#